data_AF-A0A316MBH3-F1
#
_entry.id   AF-A0A316MBH3-F1
#
_cell.length_a   1.000
_cell.length_b   1.000
_cell.length_c   1.000
_cell.angle_alpha   90.00
_cell.angle_beta   90.00
_cell.angle_gamma   90.00
#
_symmetry.space_group_name_H-M   'P 1'
#
loop_
_entity.id
_entity.type
_entity.pdbx_description
1 polymer ?
#
loop_
_entity_poly.entity_id
_entity_poly.type
_entity_poly.pdbx_seq_one_letter_code
_entity_poly.pdbx_strand_id
1 'polypeptide(L)'
;MSEIIQTIDCDRWSEPDEQRRVKHLGMIKAKDAFEQLYTHLQTKNLLPDEYFLFTERSFPDDAELPDFRTAVCHTDFGGSEGIYIDVDLYCRDKQIHFATGKTLSEDADAFFRMSRISAECSLMLNGRGSTFEKKSVEAVLTPEESLALGAVLDEKLCAHSEPDETEMYIRLMEKVYPQTTDNEPEAEQENEMEM
;
A
#
# COMPACT_ATOMS: atom_id res chain seq x y z
N MET A 1 14.87 1.65 4.90
CA MET A 1 14.57 3.08 4.59
C MET A 1 13.22 3.49 5.18
N SER A 2 13.05 4.70 5.75
CA SER A 2 11.75 5.17 6.24
C SER A 2 10.93 5.85 5.13
N GLU A 3 9.62 5.61 5.13
CA GLU A 3 8.66 6.19 4.19
C GLU A 3 8.00 7.40 4.87
N ILE A 4 7.95 8.55 4.18
CA ILE A 4 7.20 9.71 4.64
C ILE A 4 5.81 9.67 4.01
N ILE A 5 4.78 9.67 4.84
CA ILE A 5 3.38 9.67 4.42
C ILE A 5 2.80 11.07 4.67
N GLN A 6 2.40 11.73 3.58
CA GLN A 6 1.63 12.96 3.64
C GLN A 6 0.14 12.62 3.57
N THR A 7 -0.61 12.97 4.61
CA THR A 7 -2.06 12.69 4.70
C THR A 7 -2.88 13.76 3.98
N ILE A 8 -4.15 13.47 3.74
CA ILE A 8 -5.06 14.35 2.99
C ILE A 8 -5.32 15.60 3.83
N ASP A 9 -5.07 16.77 3.27
CA ASP A 9 -5.46 18.04 3.88
C ASP A 9 -6.96 18.26 3.66
N CYS A 10 -7.76 17.70 4.57
CA CYS A 10 -9.21 17.74 4.49
C CYS A 10 -9.77 19.17 4.68
N ASP A 11 -9.03 20.04 5.37
CA ASP A 11 -9.45 21.38 5.74
C ASP A 11 -8.96 22.42 4.74
N ARG A 12 -9.79 23.43 4.50
CA ARG A 12 -9.38 24.61 3.76
C ARG A 12 -9.21 25.77 4.73
N TRP A 13 -8.00 26.30 4.78
CA TRP A 13 -7.65 27.46 5.61
C TRP A 13 -7.39 28.68 4.74
N SER A 14 -7.69 29.87 5.25
CA SER A 14 -7.27 31.13 4.62
C SER A 14 -5.76 31.30 4.72
N GLU A 15 -5.22 32.16 3.85
CA GLU A 15 -3.86 32.68 4.09
C GLU A 15 -3.78 33.35 5.47
N PRO A 16 -2.61 33.31 6.13
CA PRO A 16 -2.42 33.98 7.40
C PRO A 16 -2.59 35.50 7.24
N ASP A 17 -3.40 36.11 8.11
CA ASP A 17 -3.50 37.57 8.16
C ASP A 17 -2.21 38.23 8.70
N GLU A 18 -2.20 39.56 8.79
CA GLU A 18 -1.06 40.33 9.34
C GLU A 18 -0.65 39.90 10.76
N GLN A 19 -1.54 39.22 11.50
CA GLN A 19 -1.30 38.69 12.84
C GLN A 19 -1.01 37.18 12.84
N ARG A 20 -0.75 36.58 11.66
CA ARG A 20 -0.54 35.14 11.42
C ARG A 20 -1.72 34.26 11.84
N ARG A 21 -2.95 34.79 11.82
CA ARG A 21 -4.15 34.01 12.10
C ARG A 21 -4.72 33.47 10.80
N VAL A 22 -5.17 32.22 10.84
CA VAL A 22 -5.88 31.58 9.73
C VAL A 22 -7.34 31.40 10.10
N LYS A 23 -8.23 31.48 9.10
CA LYS A 23 -9.66 31.19 9.25
C LYS A 23 -9.98 29.89 8.53
N HIS A 24 -10.81 29.06 9.15
CA HIS A 24 -11.36 27.88 8.49
C HIS A 24 -12.37 28.34 7.44
N LEU A 25 -12.12 27.99 6.18
CA LEU A 25 -12.94 28.35 5.02
C LEU A 25 -13.95 27.27 4.65
N GLY A 26 -13.75 26.04 5.11
CA GLY A 26 -14.55 24.87 4.76
C GLY A 26 -13.68 23.63 4.61
N MET A 27 -14.21 22.64 3.90
CA MET A 27 -13.50 21.39 3.64
C MET A 27 -13.19 21.25 2.15
N ILE A 28 -12.27 20.38 1.78
CA ILE A 28 -12.06 20.03 0.36
C ILE A 28 -13.30 19.32 -0.21
N LYS A 29 -13.41 19.27 -1.54
CA LYS A 29 -14.46 18.49 -2.21
C LYS A 29 -14.34 17.02 -1.82
N ALA A 30 -15.46 16.38 -1.56
CA ALA A 30 -15.49 14.97 -1.17
C ALA A 30 -14.89 14.06 -2.26
N LYS A 31 -15.13 14.41 -3.53
CA LYS A 31 -14.56 13.71 -4.68
C LYS A 31 -13.04 13.85 -4.74
N ASP A 32 -12.51 15.06 -4.56
CA ASP A 32 -11.04 15.30 -4.53
C ASP A 32 -10.38 14.53 -3.38
N ALA A 33 -11.03 14.43 -2.23
CA ALA A 33 -10.56 13.62 -1.10
C ALA A 33 -10.54 12.13 -1.46
N PHE A 34 -11.58 11.63 -2.12
CA PHE A 34 -11.65 10.25 -2.57
C PHE A 34 -10.58 9.94 -3.62
N GLU A 35 -10.36 10.83 -4.59
CA GLU A 35 -9.33 10.66 -5.62
C GLU A 35 -7.92 10.63 -5.04
N GLN A 36 -7.63 11.47 -4.05
CA GLN A 36 -6.37 11.43 -3.30
C GLN A 36 -6.21 10.11 -2.54
N LEU A 37 -7.28 9.65 -1.87
CA LEU A 37 -7.27 8.38 -1.16
C LEU A 37 -7.07 7.19 -2.12
N TYR A 38 -7.78 7.18 -3.25
CA TYR A 38 -7.66 6.18 -4.30
C TYR A 38 -6.22 6.13 -4.83
N THR A 39 -5.65 7.29 -5.17
CA THR A 39 -4.28 7.40 -5.69
C THR A 39 -3.25 6.89 -4.69
N HIS A 40 -3.42 7.21 -3.40
CA HIS A 40 -2.56 6.70 -2.33
C HIS A 40 -2.59 5.18 -2.25
N LEU A 41 -3.79 4.58 -2.24
CA LEU A 41 -3.94 3.13 -2.21
C LEU A 41 -3.37 2.49 -3.48
N GLN A 42 -3.63 3.07 -4.66
CA GLN A 42 -3.12 2.57 -5.93
C GLN A 42 -1.58 2.55 -5.97
N THR A 43 -0.95 3.65 -5.56
CA THR A 43 0.52 3.78 -5.55
C THR A 43 1.18 2.74 -4.65
N LYS A 44 0.47 2.29 -3.61
CA LYS A 44 0.92 1.27 -2.66
C LYS A 44 0.53 -0.15 -3.04
N ASN A 45 -0.15 -0.36 -4.17
CA ASN A 45 -0.77 -1.63 -4.56
C ASN A 45 -1.72 -2.18 -3.47
N LEU A 46 -2.51 -1.27 -2.89
CA LEU A 46 -3.45 -1.52 -1.80
C LEU A 46 -4.89 -1.16 -2.19
N LEU A 47 -5.23 -1.20 -3.49
CA LEU A 47 -6.64 -1.16 -3.88
C LEU A 47 -7.27 -2.54 -3.61
N PRO A 48 -8.52 -2.58 -3.12
CA PRO A 48 -9.33 -3.78 -3.22
C PRO A 48 -9.42 -4.23 -4.69
N ASP A 49 -9.34 -5.53 -4.91
CA ASP A 49 -9.23 -6.15 -6.23
C ASP A 49 -10.55 -6.19 -7.01
N GLU A 50 -11.70 -6.23 -6.31
CA GLU A 50 -13.01 -6.18 -6.94
C GLU A 50 -13.42 -4.72 -7.25
N TYR A 51 -13.54 -3.87 -6.23
CA TYR A 51 -13.78 -2.44 -6.43
C TYR A 51 -13.43 -1.59 -5.21
N PHE A 52 -13.23 -0.29 -5.45
CA PHE A 52 -13.24 0.76 -4.44
C PHE A 52 -14.05 1.94 -4.96
N LEU A 53 -15.20 2.20 -4.33
CA LEU A 53 -16.23 3.09 -4.86
C LEU A 53 -16.53 4.25 -3.91
N PHE A 54 -16.70 5.42 -4.50
CA PHE A 54 -17.16 6.63 -3.84
C PHE A 54 -18.68 6.65 -3.75
N THR A 55 -19.23 7.13 -2.63
CA THR A 55 -20.68 7.21 -2.42
C THR A 55 -21.25 8.54 -2.92
N GLU A 56 -21.53 8.63 -4.21
CA GLU A 56 -22.10 9.85 -4.82
C GLU A 56 -23.44 10.27 -4.20
N ARG A 57 -24.25 9.31 -3.75
CA ARG A 57 -25.55 9.60 -3.11
C ARG A 57 -25.41 10.47 -1.86
N SER A 58 -24.32 10.31 -1.11
CA SER A 58 -24.03 11.10 0.09
C SER A 58 -23.47 12.49 -0.23
N PHE A 59 -22.96 12.67 -1.46
CA PHE A 59 -22.20 13.85 -1.89
C PHE A 59 -22.61 14.31 -3.30
N PRO A 60 -23.85 14.83 -3.47
CA PRO A 60 -24.30 15.33 -4.77
C PRO A 60 -23.59 16.64 -5.16
N ASP A 61 -23.52 16.93 -6.46
CA ASP A 61 -23.17 18.24 -7.03
C ASP A 61 -21.86 18.87 -6.49
N ASP A 62 -20.75 18.12 -6.52
CA ASP A 62 -19.44 18.59 -6.03
C ASP A 62 -19.41 18.99 -4.55
N ALA A 63 -20.25 18.36 -3.72
CA ALA A 63 -20.29 18.60 -2.28
C ALA A 63 -18.90 18.53 -1.62
N GLU A 64 -18.64 19.47 -0.71
CA GLU A 64 -17.52 19.41 0.22
C GLU A 64 -17.70 18.25 1.21
N LEU A 65 -16.58 17.78 1.79
CA LEU A 65 -16.66 16.89 2.95
C LEU A 65 -17.45 17.59 4.07
N PRO A 66 -18.24 16.86 4.86
CA PRO A 66 -18.80 17.43 6.08
C PRO A 66 -17.68 17.79 7.05
N ASP A 67 -17.98 18.67 8.02
CA ASP A 67 -17.10 18.85 9.17
C ASP A 67 -17.16 17.61 10.09
N PHE A 68 -16.41 16.57 9.71
CA PHE A 68 -16.34 15.31 10.43
C PHE A 68 -15.26 15.37 11.51
N ARG A 69 -15.53 14.72 12.64
CA ARG A 69 -14.59 14.60 13.76
C ARG A 69 -13.59 13.47 13.53
N THR A 70 -14.06 12.35 12.99
CA THR A 70 -13.24 11.17 12.72
C THR A 70 -13.81 10.41 11.53
N ALA A 71 -12.93 9.88 10.69
CA ALA A 71 -13.25 8.83 9.74
C ALA A 71 -13.07 7.49 10.46
N VAL A 72 -14.08 6.63 10.37
CA VAL A 72 -14.02 5.25 10.84
C VAL A 72 -13.96 4.38 9.59
N CYS A 73 -12.93 3.54 9.52
CA CYS A 73 -12.76 2.57 8.46
C CYS A 73 -12.92 1.19 9.07
N HIS A 74 -13.93 0.45 8.63
CA HIS A 74 -14.29 -0.85 9.18
C HIS A 74 -14.08 -1.94 8.14
N THR A 75 -13.47 -3.05 8.52
CA THR A 75 -13.32 -4.23 7.67
C THR A 75 -14.23 -5.32 8.20
N ASP A 76 -15.08 -5.89 7.34
CA ASP A 76 -16.01 -6.94 7.73
C ASP A 76 -16.17 -8.02 6.66
N PHE A 77 -16.64 -9.19 7.09
CA PHE A 77 -17.06 -10.26 6.21
C PHE A 77 -18.48 -9.97 5.71
N GLY A 78 -18.68 -9.97 4.39
CA GLY A 78 -20.01 -9.89 3.78
C GLY A 78 -20.69 -11.24 3.62
N GLY A 79 -20.24 -12.27 4.35
CA GLY A 79 -20.67 -13.66 4.13
C GLY A 79 -20.11 -14.20 2.82
N SER A 80 -20.97 -14.77 1.98
CA SER A 80 -20.60 -15.40 0.68
C SER A 80 -20.33 -14.38 -0.44
N GLU A 81 -20.16 -13.11 -0.10
CA GLU A 81 -19.92 -12.05 -1.06
C GLU A 81 -18.49 -11.54 -1.00
N GLY A 82 -17.63 -12.07 -0.14
CA GLY A 82 -16.28 -11.55 0.08
C GLY A 82 -16.18 -10.61 1.29
N ILE A 83 -15.10 -9.83 1.32
CA ILE A 83 -14.75 -8.94 2.44
C ILE A 83 -14.87 -7.49 2.00
N TYR A 84 -15.45 -6.68 2.87
CA TYR A 84 -15.75 -5.28 2.62
C TYR A 84 -14.93 -4.36 3.50
N ILE A 85 -14.66 -3.16 3.00
CA ILE A 85 -14.22 -2.01 3.80
C ILE A 85 -15.25 -0.93 3.63
N ASP A 86 -15.82 -0.45 4.73
CA ASP A 86 -16.65 0.74 4.72
C ASP A 86 -15.92 1.90 5.38
N VAL A 87 -15.98 3.06 4.73
CA VAL A 87 -15.42 4.31 5.24
C VAL A 87 -16.58 5.24 5.59
N ASP A 88 -16.68 5.59 6.86
CA ASP A 88 -17.75 6.39 7.41
C ASP A 88 -17.20 7.64 8.10
N LEU A 89 -17.78 8.79 7.80
CA LEU A 89 -17.43 10.07 8.40
C LEU A 89 -18.38 10.38 9.55
N TYR A 90 -17.85 10.37 10.76
CA TYR A 90 -18.59 10.69 11.97
C TYR A 90 -18.60 12.20 12.20
N CYS A 91 -19.75 12.81 11.93
CA CYS A 91 -20.02 14.22 12.19
C CYS A 91 -20.68 14.37 13.58
N ARG A 92 -20.93 15.60 14.02
CA ARG A 92 -21.54 15.86 15.34
C ARG A 92 -22.86 15.11 15.56
N ASP A 93 -23.74 15.12 14.55
CA ASP A 93 -25.12 14.64 14.69
C ASP A 93 -25.48 13.48 13.75
N LYS A 94 -24.56 13.06 12.89
CA LYS A 94 -24.80 12.02 11.89
C LYS A 94 -23.52 11.31 11.46
N GLN A 95 -23.69 10.08 11.02
CA GLN A 95 -22.70 9.32 10.27
C GLN A 95 -23.02 9.48 8.77
N ILE A 96 -22.00 9.75 7.97
CA ILE A 96 -22.13 9.83 6.51
C ILE A 96 -21.22 8.77 5.89
N HIS A 97 -21.81 7.88 5.11
CA HIS A 97 -21.08 6.87 4.37
C HIS A 97 -20.34 7.50 3.19
N PHE A 98 -19.03 7.24 3.08
CA PHE A 98 -18.12 7.92 2.15
C PHE A 98 -17.64 7.02 1.02
N ALA A 99 -17.19 5.80 1.34
CA ALA A 99 -16.68 4.88 0.34
C ALA A 99 -16.81 3.42 0.79
N THR A 100 -16.91 2.52 -0.18
CA THR A 100 -16.87 1.06 0.03
C THR A 100 -15.80 0.43 -0.84
N GLY A 101 -14.98 -0.43 -0.23
CA GLY A 101 -14.06 -1.32 -0.91
C GLY A 101 -14.50 -2.77 -0.80
N LYS A 102 -14.20 -3.59 -1.80
CA LYS A 102 -14.56 -5.00 -1.82
C LYS A 102 -13.44 -5.86 -2.41
N THR A 103 -13.29 -7.06 -1.84
CA THR A 103 -12.60 -8.20 -2.45
C THR A 103 -13.53 -9.39 -2.51
N LEU A 104 -13.35 -10.28 -3.49
CA LEU A 104 -14.11 -11.54 -3.59
C LEU A 104 -13.53 -12.65 -2.70
N SER A 105 -12.28 -12.53 -2.24
CA SER A 105 -11.73 -13.53 -1.32
C SER A 105 -12.35 -13.39 0.08
N GLU A 106 -12.56 -14.53 0.73
CA GLU A 106 -13.15 -14.67 2.06
C GLU A 106 -12.16 -15.23 3.09
N ASP A 107 -10.90 -15.46 2.68
CA ASP A 107 -9.88 -16.03 3.55
C ASP A 107 -9.31 -15.01 4.57
N ALA A 108 -8.57 -15.51 5.55
CA ALA A 108 -7.98 -14.68 6.59
C ALA A 108 -6.94 -13.69 6.05
N ASP A 109 -6.20 -14.07 5.00
CA ASP A 109 -5.17 -13.22 4.42
C ASP A 109 -5.80 -12.04 3.66
N ALA A 110 -6.93 -12.27 2.99
CA ALA A 110 -7.78 -11.25 2.42
C ALA A 110 -8.33 -10.31 3.50
N PHE A 111 -8.77 -10.84 4.64
CA PHE A 111 -9.23 -10.02 5.76
C PHE A 111 -8.12 -9.11 6.30
N PHE A 112 -6.90 -9.64 6.51
CA PHE A 112 -5.77 -8.83 6.97
C PHE A 112 -5.33 -7.79 5.95
N ARG A 113 -5.35 -8.15 4.66
CA ARG A 113 -5.10 -7.19 3.58
C ARG A 113 -6.11 -6.07 3.58
N MET A 114 -7.41 -6.38 3.63
CA MET A 114 -8.48 -5.39 3.69
C MET A 114 -8.41 -4.54 4.97
N SER A 115 -8.04 -5.14 6.10
CA SER A 115 -7.79 -4.42 7.36
C SER A 115 -6.64 -3.42 7.23
N ARG A 116 -5.58 -3.77 6.51
CA ARG A 116 -4.48 -2.83 6.21
C ARG A 116 -4.93 -1.69 5.31
N ILE A 117 -5.74 -1.96 4.29
CA ILE A 117 -6.32 -0.93 3.42
C ILE A 117 -7.18 0.03 4.26
N SER A 118 -8.04 -0.51 5.12
CA SER A 118 -8.84 0.26 6.08
C SER A 118 -7.98 1.15 6.99
N ALA A 119 -6.86 0.63 7.50
CA ALA A 119 -5.91 1.40 8.30
C ALA A 119 -5.25 2.55 7.51
N GLU A 120 -4.88 2.33 6.25
CA GLU A 120 -4.34 3.39 5.38
C GLU A 120 -5.42 4.45 5.09
N CYS A 121 -6.68 4.07 4.85
CA CYS A 121 -7.80 5.02 4.73
C CYS A 121 -7.97 5.88 6.00
N SER A 122 -7.95 5.24 7.16
CA SER A 122 -8.07 5.92 8.45
C SER A 122 -6.91 6.89 8.67
N LEU A 123 -5.67 6.49 8.40
CA LEU A 123 -4.50 7.34 8.49
C LEU A 123 -4.63 8.58 7.57
N MET A 124 -4.99 8.36 6.31
CA MET A 124 -5.05 9.42 5.31
C MET A 124 -6.14 10.47 5.62
N LEU A 125 -7.31 10.04 6.10
CA LEU A 125 -8.43 10.94 6.38
C LEU A 125 -8.31 11.61 7.75
N ASN A 126 -7.88 10.88 8.78
CA ASN A 126 -7.75 11.42 10.14
C ASN A 126 -6.47 12.20 10.36
N GLY A 127 -5.47 12.04 9.49
CA GLY A 127 -4.22 12.79 9.55
C GLY A 127 -4.37 14.29 9.24
N ARG A 128 -5.41 14.69 8.51
CA ARG A 128 -5.78 16.10 8.22
C ARG A 128 -4.58 16.95 7.81
N GLY A 129 -3.87 16.54 6.76
CA GLY A 129 -2.72 17.25 6.19
C GLY A 129 -1.42 17.08 6.98
N SER A 130 -1.40 16.24 8.01
CA SER A 130 -0.19 15.94 8.78
C SER A 130 0.74 15.00 8.01
N THR A 131 2.02 15.07 8.35
CA THR A 131 3.07 14.19 7.85
C THR A 131 3.43 13.15 8.91
N PHE A 132 3.52 11.88 8.52
CA PHE A 132 3.93 10.79 9.40
C PHE A 132 5.13 10.04 8.82
N GLU A 133 6.06 9.65 9.68
CA GLU A 133 7.14 8.75 9.31
C GLU A 133 6.71 7.30 9.57
N LYS A 134 6.67 6.50 8.51
CA LYS A 134 6.53 5.06 8.61
C LYS A 134 7.91 4.42 8.61
N LYS A 135 8.24 3.82 9.75
CA LYS A 135 9.46 3.02 9.90
C LYS A 135 9.24 1.67 9.22
N SER A 136 9.92 1.47 8.11
CA SER A 136 10.03 0.13 7.52
C SER A 136 11.03 -0.67 8.34
N VAL A 137 10.59 -1.78 8.92
CA VAL A 137 11.52 -2.79 9.44
C VAL A 137 11.91 -3.65 8.24
N GLU A 138 13.01 -3.28 7.59
CA GLU A 138 13.66 -4.19 6.63
C GLU A 138 14.24 -5.36 7.42
N ALA A 139 13.80 -6.58 7.08
CA ALA A 139 14.46 -7.78 7.55
C ALA A 139 15.81 -7.89 6.82
N VAL A 140 16.85 -7.35 7.44
CA VAL A 140 18.24 -7.49 6.95
C VAL A 140 18.75 -8.82 7.48
N LEU A 141 18.88 -9.79 6.59
CA LEU A 141 19.46 -11.09 6.90
C LEU A 141 20.97 -11.03 6.66
N THR A 142 21.73 -11.61 7.58
CA THR A 142 23.13 -11.95 7.34
C THR A 142 23.25 -13.04 6.26
N PRO A 143 24.43 -13.22 5.63
CA PRO A 143 24.62 -14.29 4.66
C PRO A 143 24.25 -15.67 5.20
N GLU A 144 24.55 -15.94 6.47
CA GLU A 144 24.22 -17.19 7.16
C GLU A 144 22.70 -17.37 7.33
N GLU A 145 21.98 -16.31 7.71
CA GLU A 145 20.52 -16.33 7.84
C GLU A 145 19.82 -16.46 6.48
N SER A 146 20.35 -15.83 5.43
CA SER A 146 19.86 -16.00 4.05
C SER A 146 20.09 -17.42 3.53
N LEU A 147 21.25 -18.01 3.80
CA LEU A 147 21.57 -19.40 3.46
C LEU A 147 20.64 -20.38 4.18
N ALA A 148 20.42 -20.17 5.48
CA ALA A 148 19.51 -20.98 6.28
C ALA A 148 18.07 -20.89 5.75
N LEU A 149 17.61 -19.69 5.40
CA LEU A 149 16.30 -19.49 4.80
C LEU A 149 16.18 -20.18 3.44
N GLY A 150 17.20 -20.07 2.59
CA GLY A 150 17.27 -20.72 1.28
C GLY A 150 17.20 -22.25 1.39
N ALA A 151 17.94 -22.84 2.33
CA ALA A 151 17.92 -24.29 2.57
C ALA A 151 16.55 -24.78 3.07
N VAL A 152 15.89 -24.03 3.95
CA VAL A 152 14.54 -24.37 4.44
C VAL A 152 13.50 -24.24 3.33
N LEU A 153 13.65 -23.27 2.43
CA LEU A 153 12.77 -23.12 1.27
C LEU A 153 12.97 -24.26 0.27
N ASP A 154 14.22 -24.62 -0.05
CA ASP A 154 14.57 -25.73 -0.95
C ASP A 154 14.00 -27.06 -0.42
N GLU A 155 14.19 -27.36 0.86
CA GLU A 155 13.65 -28.56 1.51
C GLU A 155 12.11 -28.63 1.45
N LYS A 156 11.42 -27.48 1.60
CA LYS A 156 9.95 -27.42 1.60
C LYS A 156 9.33 -27.39 0.21
N LEU A 157 9.97 -26.76 -0.78
CA LEU A 157 9.44 -26.58 -2.14
C LEU A 157 9.76 -27.77 -3.05
N CYS A 158 10.89 -28.47 -2.83
CA CYS A 158 11.16 -29.75 -3.49
C CYS A 158 10.14 -30.85 -3.13
N ALA A 159 9.26 -30.58 -2.16
CA ALA A 159 8.06 -31.38 -1.99
C ALA A 159 7.10 -31.16 -3.16
N HIS A 160 6.49 -29.97 -3.38
CA HIS A 160 5.45 -29.73 -4.39
C HIS A 160 5.47 -28.26 -4.88
N SER A 161 5.80 -27.98 -6.15
CA SER A 161 5.64 -26.63 -6.73
C SER A 161 5.25 -26.63 -8.22
N GLU A 162 4.34 -25.73 -8.60
CA GLU A 162 3.91 -25.44 -9.96
C GLU A 162 4.91 -24.49 -10.70
N PRO A 163 4.93 -24.47 -12.04
CA PRO A 163 5.98 -23.81 -12.84
C PRO A 163 6.20 -22.30 -12.57
N ASP A 164 5.17 -21.53 -12.18
CA ASP A 164 5.31 -20.09 -11.89
C ASP A 164 6.12 -19.80 -10.61
N GLU A 165 6.08 -20.70 -9.62
CA GLU A 165 6.87 -20.56 -8.38
C GLU A 165 8.37 -20.74 -8.63
N THR A 166 8.71 -21.52 -9.67
CA THR A 166 10.10 -21.78 -10.07
C THR A 166 10.75 -20.51 -10.65
N GLU A 167 10.02 -19.72 -11.43
CA GLU A 167 10.56 -18.49 -12.00
C GLU A 167 10.73 -17.40 -10.92
N MET A 168 9.82 -17.35 -9.95
CA MET A 168 9.96 -16.46 -8.79
C MET A 168 11.17 -16.86 -7.93
N TYR A 169 11.43 -18.16 -7.79
CA TYR A 169 12.61 -18.70 -7.11
C TYR A 169 13.92 -18.32 -7.80
N ILE A 170 13.99 -18.46 -9.13
CA ILE A 170 15.18 -18.05 -9.91
C ILE A 170 15.50 -16.57 -9.65
N ARG A 171 14.48 -15.70 -9.68
CA ARG A 171 14.67 -14.25 -9.41
C ARG A 171 15.10 -13.96 -7.97
N LEU A 172 14.67 -14.75 -6.99
CA LEU A 172 15.12 -14.63 -5.60
C LEU A 172 16.58 -15.09 -5.47
N MET A 173 16.92 -16.22 -6.08
CA MET A 173 18.27 -16.78 -6.05
C MET A 173 19.27 -15.86 -6.75
N GLU A 174 18.94 -15.24 -7.88
CA GLU A 174 19.79 -14.24 -8.56
C GLU A 174 20.04 -13.00 -7.71
N LYS A 175 19.11 -12.63 -6.82
CA LYS A 175 19.28 -11.49 -5.90
C LYS A 175 20.15 -11.84 -4.70
N VAL A 176 20.08 -13.08 -4.21
CA VAL A 176 20.91 -13.57 -3.10
C VAL A 176 22.32 -13.93 -3.58
N TYR A 177 22.41 -14.48 -4.80
CA TYR A 177 23.64 -14.87 -5.49
C TYR A 177 23.74 -14.15 -6.84
N PRO A 178 24.07 -12.84 -6.84
CA PRO A 178 24.36 -12.15 -8.09
C PRO A 178 25.58 -12.84 -8.74
N GLN A 179 25.37 -13.44 -9.90
CA GLN A 179 26.45 -14.05 -10.68
C GLN A 179 27.48 -12.93 -10.97
N THR A 180 28.63 -13.00 -10.30
CA THR A 180 29.79 -12.22 -10.68
C THR A 180 30.29 -12.83 -11.97
N THR A 181 30.09 -12.12 -13.08
CA THR A 181 30.73 -12.48 -14.35
C THR A 181 32.21 -12.17 -14.22
N ASP A 182 32.95 -13.04 -13.54
CA ASP A 182 34.40 -13.10 -13.67
C ASP A 182 34.68 -13.71 -15.04
N ASN A 183 34.87 -12.85 -16.04
CA ASN A 183 35.48 -13.26 -17.30
C ASN A 183 36.93 -13.69 -16.99
N GLU A 184 37.18 -15.00 -16.97
CA GLU A 184 38.54 -15.52 -17.08
C GLU A 184 39.15 -15.06 -18.42
N PRO A 185 40.38 -14.52 -18.45
CA PRO A 185 41.02 -14.17 -19.70
C PRO A 185 41.38 -15.46 -20.45
N GLU A 186 40.88 -15.57 -21.69
CA GLU A 186 41.21 -16.66 -22.61
C GLU A 186 42.73 -16.78 -22.75
N ALA A 187 43.26 -17.98 -22.52
CA ALA A 187 44.67 -18.29 -22.71
C ALA A 187 45.07 -18.03 -24.17
N GLU A 188 46.02 -17.13 -24.38
CA GLU A 188 46.67 -16.90 -25.67
C GLU A 188 47.24 -18.22 -26.20
N GLN A 189 46.71 -18.67 -27.33
CA GLN A 189 47.28 -19.79 -28.08
C GLN A 189 48.61 -19.36 -28.69
N GLU A 190 49.73 -19.83 -28.10
CA GLU A 190 51.00 -19.89 -28.80
C GLU A 190 50.86 -20.87 -29.98
N ASN A 191 50.66 -20.33 -31.18
CA ASN A 191 50.81 -21.07 -32.42
C ASN A 191 52.27 -20.95 -32.88
N GLU A 192 52.94 -22.10 -32.94
CA GLU A 192 54.22 -22.31 -33.62
C GLU A 192 54.17 -21.81 -35.07
N MET A 193 55.27 -21.24 -35.58
CA MET A 193 55.94 -21.79 -36.77
C MET A 193 57.25 -21.08 -37.16
N GLU A 194 58.27 -21.92 -37.40
CA GLU A 194 59.33 -21.84 -38.42
C GLU A 194 60.51 -20.86 -38.25
N MET A 195 61.68 -21.36 -37.80
CA MET A 195 62.76 -21.93 -38.62
C MET A 195 63.96 -22.37 -37.77
#